data_AF-A0A1J8P7G4-F1
#
_entry.id   AF-A0A1J8P7G4-F1
#
_cell.length_a   1.000
_cell.length_b   1.000
_cell.length_c   1.000
_cell.angle_alpha   90.00
_cell.angle_beta   90.00
_cell.angle_gamma   90.00
#
_symmetry.space_group_name_H-M   'P 1'
#
loop_
_entity.id
_entity.type
_entity.pdbx_description
1 polymer ?
#
loop_
_entity_poly.entity_id
_entity_poly.type
_entity_poly.pdbx_seq_one_letter_code
_entity_poly.pdbx_strand_id
1 'polypeptide(L)'
;NKLTQQDKNNTTEYYVYDHQGNRVRTVIESNKQIQSQRNYLPSLDISTNKAKQQTNTLHIGTHILSEINKDNPQTRYQLSSHLKTNTLELNDQAQIISYE
;
A
#
# COMPACT_ATOMS: atom_id res chain seq x y z
N ASN A 1 15.08 -8.65 10.80
CA ASN A 1 14.19 -8.33 11.94
C ASN A 1 12.73 -8.56 11.54
N LYS A 2 11.98 -9.35 12.31
CA LYS A 2 10.55 -9.64 12.08
C LYS A 2 9.74 -9.29 13.33
N LEU A 3 8.71 -8.46 13.18
CA LEU A 3 7.75 -8.16 14.24
C LEU A 3 6.42 -8.84 13.90
N THR A 4 5.78 -9.47 14.88
CA THR A 4 4.52 -10.20 14.72
C THR A 4 3.49 -9.67 15.70
N GLN A 5 2.29 -9.39 15.22
CA GLN A 5 1.11 -9.04 16.02
C GLN A 5 -0.01 -10.03 15.69
N GLN A 6 -0.65 -10.58 16.72
CA GLN A 6 -1.74 -11.56 16.56
C GLN A 6 -3.02 -11.01 17.19
N ASP A 7 -4.13 -11.09 16.47
CA ASP A 7 -5.45 -10.71 16.97
C ASP A 7 -6.22 -11.91 17.54
N LYS A 8 -7.40 -11.64 18.13
CA LYS A 8 -8.28 -12.66 18.71
C LYS A 8 -8.93 -13.59 17.66
N ASN A 9 -8.89 -13.23 16.38
CA ASN A 9 -9.56 -13.92 15.28
C ASN A 9 -8.60 -14.84 14.48
N ASN A 10 -7.46 -15.22 15.07
CA ASN A 10 -6.39 -15.95 14.39
C ASN A 10 -5.81 -15.21 13.17
N THR A 11 -5.94 -13.89 13.13
CA THR A 11 -5.23 -13.05 12.16
C THR A 11 -3.87 -12.73 12.74
N THR A 12 -2.83 -13.00 11.96
CA THR A 12 -1.45 -12.64 12.28
C THR A 12 -0.98 -11.63 11.26
N GLU A 13 -0.63 -10.44 11.72
CA GLU A 13 0.08 -9.46 10.92
C GLU A 13 1.57 -9.51 11.27
N TYR A 14 2.44 -9.52 10.27
CA TYR A 14 3.86 -9.43 10.51
C TYR A 14 4.58 -8.51 9.53
N TYR A 15 5.65 -7.91 10.04
CA TYR A 15 6.45 -6.91 9.36
C TYR A 15 7.89 -7.38 9.22
N VAL A 16 8.49 -7.14 8.06
CA VAL A 16 9.91 -7.37 7.79
C VAL A 16 10.60 -6.03 7.58
N TYR A 17 11.78 -5.89 8.18
CA TYR A 17 12.58 -4.67 8.13
C TYR A 17 13.96 -4.95 7.52
N ASP A 18 14.50 -3.96 6.79
CA ASP A 18 15.88 -3.97 6.32
C ASP A 18 16.88 -3.73 7.47
N HIS A 19 18.17 -3.64 7.13
CA HIS A 19 19.24 -3.40 8.11
C HIS A 19 19.26 -1.97 8.69
N GLN A 20 18.57 -1.02 8.04
CA GLN A 20 18.45 0.37 8.48
C GLN A 20 17.20 0.58 9.34
N GLY A 21 16.34 -0.43 9.46
CA GLY A 21 15.09 -0.38 10.22
C GLY A 21 13.89 0.09 9.39
N ASN A 22 14.00 0.21 8.06
CA ASN A 22 12.85 0.53 7.22
C ASN A 22 11.99 -0.72 7.01
N ARG A 23 10.67 -0.56 7.07
CA ARG A 23 9.74 -1.66 6.78
C ARG A 23 9.74 -1.95 5.28
N VAL A 24 10.12 -3.17 4.91
CA VAL A 24 10.19 -3.64 3.50
C VAL A 24 9.08 -4.61 3.13
N ARG A 25 8.36 -5.16 4.12
CA ARG A 25 7.21 -6.02 3.87
C ARG A 25 6.19 -5.99 5.01
N THR A 26 4.92 -6.06 4.64
CA THR A 26 3.79 -6.37 5.53
C THR A 26 3.07 -7.59 5.01
N VAL A 27 2.64 -8.50 5.89
CA VAL A 27 1.82 -9.65 5.53
C VAL A 27 0.72 -9.80 6.56
N ILE A 28 -0.50 -10.04 6.07
CA ILE A 28 -1.66 -10.41 6.88
C ILE A 28 -2.00 -11.86 6.55
N GLU A 29 -1.97 -12.71 7.57
CA GLU A 29 -2.29 -14.13 7.50
C GLU A 29 -3.50 -14.43 8.38
N SER A 30 -4.38 -15.31 7.94
CA SER A 30 -5.49 -15.82 8.75
C SER A 30 -5.68 -17.30 8.41
N ASN A 31 -5.92 -18.13 9.42
CA ASN A 31 -6.10 -19.58 9.26
C ASN A 31 -4.96 -20.25 8.46
N LYS A 32 -3.71 -19.84 8.71
CA LYS A 32 -2.51 -20.33 8.01
C LYS A 32 -2.49 -20.05 6.50
N GLN A 33 -3.26 -19.06 6.05
CA GLN A 33 -3.30 -18.59 4.67
C GLN A 33 -3.05 -17.09 4.60
N ILE A 34 -2.19 -16.66 3.68
CA ILE A 34 -1.96 -15.24 3.41
C ILE A 34 -3.24 -14.62 2.83
N GLN A 35 -3.77 -13.63 3.53
CA GLN A 35 -4.92 -12.84 3.08
C GLN A 35 -4.47 -11.64 2.24
N SER A 36 -3.35 -11.03 2.61
CA SER A 36 -2.71 -10.00 1.81
C SER A 36 -1.24 -9.86 2.15
N GLN A 37 -0.48 -9.31 1.21
CA GLN A 37 0.90 -8.89 1.44
C GLN A 37 1.18 -7.58 0.70
N ARG A 38 2.12 -6.81 1.21
CA ARG A 38 2.67 -5.63 0.54
C ARG A 38 4.19 -5.64 0.68
N ASN A 39 4.90 -5.51 -0.42
CA ASN A 39 6.34 -5.27 -0.45
C ASN A 39 6.57 -3.79 -0.73
N TYR A 40 7.48 -3.17 0.02
CA TYR A 40 7.83 -1.76 -0.10
C TYR A 40 9.21 -1.63 -0.75
N LEU A 41 9.27 -0.91 -1.87
CA LEU A 41 10.49 -0.50 -2.56
C LEU A 41 10.57 1.04 -2.54
N PRO A 42 11.73 1.66 -2.84
CA PRO A 42 11.92 3.11 -2.67
C PRO A 42 10.87 4.01 -3.31
N SER A 43 10.28 3.59 -4.44
CA SER A 43 9.22 4.35 -5.13
C SER A 43 8.04 3.48 -5.53
N LEU A 44 8.01 2.21 -5.13
CA LEU A 44 7.03 1.24 -5.62
C LEU A 44 6.53 0.35 -4.48
N ASP A 45 5.23 0.28 -4.33
CA ASP A 45 4.59 -0.74 -3.51
C ASP A 45 3.98 -1.82 -4.38
N ILE A 46 4.22 -3.08 -4.02
CA ILE A 46 3.60 -4.24 -4.68
C ILE A 46 2.71 -4.92 -3.67
N SER A 47 1.40 -4.80 -3.86
CA SER A 47 0.38 -5.43 -3.02
C SER A 47 -0.19 -6.66 -3.71
N THR A 48 -0.39 -7.76 -2.98
CA THR A 48 -1.11 -8.93 -3.48
C THR A 48 -2.22 -9.28 -2.49
N ASN A 49 -3.44 -9.49 -2.97
CA ASN A 49 -4.55 -9.95 -2.15
C ASN A 49 -4.73 -11.48 -2.22
N LYS A 50 -5.66 -12.02 -1.42
CA LYS A 50 -6.00 -13.45 -1.39
C LYS A 50 -6.40 -14.01 -2.75
N ALA A 51 -7.07 -13.22 -3.58
CA ALA A 51 -7.46 -13.59 -4.95
C ALA A 51 -6.27 -13.58 -5.93
N LYS A 52 -5.04 -13.35 -5.44
CA LYS A 52 -3.81 -13.22 -6.21
C LYS A 52 -3.81 -12.03 -7.17
N GLN A 53 -4.71 -11.08 -6.98
CA GLN A 53 -4.66 -9.82 -7.72
C GLN A 53 -3.52 -8.99 -7.18
N GLN A 54 -2.71 -8.47 -8.09
CA GLN A 54 -1.57 -7.64 -7.77
C GLN A 54 -1.90 -6.17 -8.08
N THR A 55 -1.57 -5.29 -7.16
CA THR A 55 -1.65 -3.84 -7.34
C THR A 55 -0.26 -3.25 -7.19
N ASN A 56 0.17 -2.49 -8.19
CA ASN A 56 1.42 -1.76 -8.17
C ASN A 56 1.11 -0.29 -7.91
N THR A 57 1.69 0.29 -6.87
CA THR A 57 1.55 1.72 -6.55
C THR A 57 2.90 2.39 -6.71
N LEU A 58 3.07 3.17 -7.78
CA LEU A 58 4.27 3.93 -8.09
C LEU A 58 4.12 5.36 -7.55
N HIS A 59 5.10 5.79 -6.76
CA HIS A 59 5.15 7.11 -6.13
C HIS A 59 6.12 8.01 -6.89
N ILE A 60 5.63 9.11 -7.47
CA ILE A 60 6.40 10.09 -8.26
C ILE A 60 6.18 11.50 -7.69
N GLY A 61 7.00 11.90 -6.72
CA GLY A 61 6.81 13.17 -6.02
C GLY A 61 5.47 13.20 -5.28
N THR A 62 4.58 14.11 -5.64
CA THR A 62 3.19 14.19 -5.10
C THR A 62 2.17 13.37 -5.89
N HIS A 63 2.61 12.64 -6.91
CA HIS A 63 1.75 11.83 -7.78
C HIS A 63 1.79 10.37 -7.35
N ILE A 64 0.62 9.74 -7.30
CA ILE A 64 0.49 8.31 -7.08
C ILE A 64 -0.16 7.67 -8.31
N LEU A 65 0.57 6.78 -8.95
CA LEU A 65 0.04 5.94 -10.03
C LEU A 65 -0.25 4.57 -9.44
N SER A 66 -1.52 4.15 -9.47
CA SER A 66 -1.95 2.85 -8.95
C SER A 66 -2.50 2.00 -10.09
N GLU A 67 -1.86 0.88 -10.37
CA GLU A 67 -2.27 -0.06 -11.41
C GLU A 67 -2.79 -1.32 -10.74
N ILE A 68 -4.11 -1.55 -10.83
CA ILE A 68 -4.78 -2.72 -10.23
C ILE A 68 -4.78 -3.92 -11.18
N ASN A 69 -4.54 -3.70 -12.49
CA ASN A 69 -4.25 -4.70 -13.53
C ASN A 69 -3.73 -3.94 -14.76
N LYS A 70 -2.95 -4.59 -15.63
CA LYS A 70 -2.38 -4.00 -16.87
C LYS A 70 -3.39 -3.22 -17.73
N ASP A 71 -4.67 -3.53 -17.60
CA ASP A 71 -5.74 -3.04 -18.46
C ASP A 71 -6.50 -1.82 -17.90
N ASN A 72 -6.24 -1.41 -16.64
CA ASN A 72 -6.92 -0.25 -16.05
C ASN A 72 -6.04 0.49 -15.03
N PRO A 73 -5.02 1.23 -15.50
CA PRO A 73 -4.22 2.08 -14.62
C PRO A 73 -5.07 3.23 -14.07
N GLN A 74 -5.05 3.43 -12.76
CA GLN A 74 -5.69 4.56 -12.09
C GLN A 74 -4.64 5.56 -11.62
N THR A 75 -4.71 6.78 -12.14
CA THR A 75 -3.88 7.89 -11.67
C THR A 75 -4.57 8.63 -10.53
N ARG A 76 -3.83 8.93 -9.47
CA ARG A 76 -4.29 9.73 -8.33
C ARG A 76 -3.28 10.84 -8.02
N TYR A 77 -3.77 12.05 -7.85
CA TYR A 77 -2.95 13.18 -7.40
C TYR A 77 -3.23 13.41 -5.92
N GLN A 78 -2.18 13.49 -5.11
CA GLN A 78 -2.30 13.70 -3.68
C GLN A 78 -1.68 15.04 -3.28
N LEU A 79 -2.49 15.90 -2.66
CA LEU A 79 -2.04 17.16 -2.07
C LEU A 79 -1.97 16.98 -0.57
N SER A 80 -0.75 17.10 -0.04
CA SER A 80 -0.47 16.93 1.38
C SER A 80 -0.33 18.25 2.12
N SER A 81 -0.74 18.24 3.39
CA SER A 81 -0.49 19.34 4.32
C SER A 81 1.01 19.49 4.63
N HIS A 82 1.35 20.56 5.35
CA HIS A 82 2.70 20.76 5.90
C HIS A 82 3.13 19.66 6.89
N LEU A 83 2.18 18.88 7.42
CA LEU A 83 2.43 17.71 8.28
C LEU A 83 2.57 16.41 7.48
N LYS A 84 2.60 16.49 6.14
CA LYS A 84 2.67 15.34 5.23
C LYS A 84 1.46 14.40 5.34
N THR A 85 0.32 14.92 5.79
CA THR A 85 -0.95 14.20 5.76
C THR A 85 -1.65 14.50 4.44
N ASN A 86 -2.24 13.49 3.81
CA ASN A 86 -2.94 13.69 2.55
C ASN A 86 -4.29 14.38 2.81
N THR A 87 -4.55 15.52 2.16
CA THR A 87 -5.74 16.37 2.39
C THR A 87 -6.72 16.38 1.21
N LEU A 88 -6.26 16.04 0.01
CA LEU A 88 -7.09 16.03 -1.20
C LEU A 88 -6.56 14.99 -2.19
N GLU A 89 -7.46 14.15 -2.69
CA GLU A 89 -7.19 13.23 -3.79
C GLU A 89 -7.98 13.62 -5.04
N LEU A 90 -7.30 13.70 -6.18
CA LEU A 90 -7.92 13.92 -7.48
C LEU A 90 -7.64 12.75 -8.43
N ASN A 91 -8.53 12.52 -9.39
CA ASN A 91 -8.25 11.61 -10.52
C ASN A 91 -7.50 12.34 -11.66
N ASP A 92 -7.24 11.62 -12.76
CA ASP A 92 -6.63 12.10 -14.01
C ASP A 92 -7.38 13.24 -14.71
N GLN A 93 -8.67 13.43 -14.38
CA GLN A 93 -9.51 14.51 -14.89
C GLN A 93 -9.66 15.66 -13.89
N ALA A 94 -8.81 15.73 -12.86
CA ALA A 94 -8.87 16.71 -11.77
C ALA A 94 -10.19 16.69 -10.97
N GLN A 95 -10.95 15.59 -11.03
CA GLN A 95 -12.15 15.42 -10.24
C GLN A 95 -11.79 14.92 -8.85
N ILE A 96 -12.51 15.43 -7.84
CA ILE A 96 -12.30 15.06 -6.44
C ILE A 96 -12.68 13.60 -6.23
N ILE A 97 -11.74 12.82 -5.70
CA ILE A 97 -11.95 11.47 -5.22
C ILE A 97 -12.28 11.51 -3.71
N SER A 98 -11.49 12.25 -2.93
CA SER A 98 -11.66 12.41 -1.49
C SER A 98 -11.02 13.70 -0.98
N TYR A 99 -11.46 14.17 0.18
CA TYR A 99 -10.91 15.32 0.91
C TYR A 99 -11.20 15.17 2.40
N GLU A 100 -10.39 15.82 3.24
CA GLU A 100 -10.59 15.97 4.70
C GLU A 100 -11.00 17.39 5.08
#